data_AF-A0A957NSV9-F1
#
_entry.id   AF-A0A957NSV9-F1
#
_cell.length_a   1.000
_cell.length_b   1.000
_cell.length_c   1.000
_cell.angle_alpha   90.00
_cell.angle_beta   90.00
_cell.angle_gamma   90.00
#
_symmetry.space_group_name_H-M   'P 1'
#
loop_
_entity.id
_entity.type
_entity.pdbx_description
1 polymer ?
#
loop_
_entity_poly.entity_id
_entity_poly.type
_entity_poly.pdbx_seq_one_letter_code
_entity_poly.pdbx_strand_id
1 'polypeptide(L)'
;LEWDARNDGTFLADLQNAVENASDVLFDVSEGQAALGDVRVYQAKEKWVSADVTLYASNSIHPRASMGGVVITPTVDVGIHGVIPNAYLPGQIHMGPHWDPFGQSEAELRQDWWLAFAHELSHYLFFLPDNYLGVRDGVLVGIDCQGSFMTNTYEEPYREFLTRDRWDAQETCATQSLAAHTTGRADWETIQQFMPWMHAPASGAATNPGPAQLPLTVTRVQFVAPAGPAQSTILPARNFDLRDASGGEVTRLREAEAYLIKTNGTAMLEDDYMIGLGSTGAGSDRIKVRGAQNGDRLCVVAGDAVTQLGCTTVDAQSTSIRLYSLPGWQPEIEVSPVTSRTLAITVTQSVQAGQALHAQLLPAYGSLTQTLPIVSPWIVLQPADPAHPNLFRGPITL
;
A
#
# COMPACT_ATOMS: atom_id res chain seq x y z
N LEU A 1 -3.60 -9.74 3.96
CA LEU A 1 -4.52 -9.20 2.97
C LEU A 1 -5.57 -8.34 3.64
N GLU A 2 -5.91 -7.20 3.04
CA GLU A 2 -6.95 -6.30 3.54
C GLU A 2 -8.36 -6.92 3.43
N TRP A 3 -8.56 -7.80 2.45
CA TRP A 3 -9.83 -8.49 2.23
C TRP A 3 -9.73 -9.99 2.47
N ASP A 4 -10.88 -10.65 2.53
CA ASP A 4 -10.99 -12.11 2.47
C ASP A 4 -10.95 -12.57 1.00
N ALA A 5 -9.89 -13.27 0.64
CA ALA A 5 -9.62 -13.74 -0.72
C ALA A 5 -9.92 -15.23 -0.90
N ARG A 6 -10.60 -15.90 0.06
CA ARG A 6 -10.91 -17.34 -0.03
C ARG A 6 -11.69 -17.73 -1.28
N ASN A 7 -12.48 -16.80 -1.83
CA ASN A 7 -13.25 -16.98 -3.07
C ASN A 7 -12.56 -16.40 -4.32
N ASP A 8 -11.26 -16.08 -4.24
CA ASP A 8 -10.43 -15.56 -5.34
C ASP A 8 -9.20 -16.46 -5.54
N GLY A 9 -9.45 -17.72 -5.93
CA GLY A 9 -8.41 -18.76 -6.01
C GLY A 9 -7.29 -18.44 -7.00
N THR A 10 -7.61 -17.78 -8.12
CA THR A 10 -6.60 -17.33 -9.09
C THR A 10 -5.66 -16.32 -8.46
N PHE A 11 -6.19 -15.32 -7.75
CA PHE A 11 -5.35 -14.34 -7.06
C PHE A 11 -4.45 -14.99 -6.01
N LEU A 12 -4.96 -15.96 -5.23
CA LEU A 12 -4.15 -16.65 -4.23
C LEU A 12 -3.01 -17.46 -4.86
N ALA A 13 -3.27 -18.12 -6.00
CA ALA A 13 -2.23 -18.83 -6.74
C ALA A 13 -1.19 -17.87 -7.33
N ASP A 14 -1.62 -16.76 -7.93
CA ASP A 14 -0.73 -15.73 -8.47
C ASP A 14 0.10 -15.08 -7.36
N LEU A 15 -0.48 -14.85 -6.19
CA LEU A 15 0.22 -14.28 -5.03
C LEU A 15 1.27 -15.25 -4.49
N GLN A 16 0.95 -16.54 -4.44
CA GLN A 16 1.94 -17.55 -4.07
C GLN A 16 3.13 -17.52 -5.04
N ASN A 17 2.87 -17.58 -6.35
CA ASN A 17 3.92 -17.53 -7.37
C ASN A 17 4.74 -16.23 -7.28
N ALA A 18 4.09 -15.09 -7.06
CA ALA A 18 4.78 -13.80 -6.95
C ALA A 18 5.68 -13.72 -5.69
N VAL A 19 5.26 -14.30 -4.56
CA VAL A 19 6.09 -14.39 -3.35
C VAL A 19 7.27 -15.33 -3.55
N GLU A 20 7.06 -16.47 -4.22
CA GLU A 20 8.14 -17.40 -4.58
C GLU A 20 9.16 -16.72 -5.51
N ASN A 21 8.70 -16.01 -6.55
CA ASN A 21 9.56 -15.26 -7.46
C ASN A 21 10.30 -14.11 -6.75
N ALA A 22 9.67 -13.39 -5.81
CA ALA A 22 10.36 -12.38 -5.02
C ALA A 22 11.47 -12.99 -4.15
N SER A 23 11.26 -14.21 -3.65
CA SER A 23 12.29 -14.95 -2.93
C SER A 23 13.45 -15.38 -3.85
N ASP A 24 13.17 -15.77 -5.09
CA ASP A 24 14.20 -16.05 -6.09
C ASP A 24 15.06 -14.80 -6.36
N VAL A 25 14.41 -13.64 -6.53
CA VAL A 25 15.11 -12.36 -6.71
C VAL A 25 15.96 -12.03 -5.48
N LEU A 26 15.42 -12.16 -4.27
CA LEU A 26 16.17 -11.90 -3.03
C LEU A 26 17.41 -12.80 -2.91
N PHE A 27 17.28 -14.06 -3.35
CA PHE A 27 18.38 -15.01 -3.37
C PHE A 27 19.46 -14.63 -4.37
N ASP A 28 19.07 -14.21 -5.58
CA ASP A 28 19.96 -13.74 -6.61
C ASP A 28 20.78 -12.53 -6.14
N VAL A 29 20.10 -11.43 -5.77
CA VAL A 29 20.74 -10.15 -5.40
C VAL A 29 21.58 -10.25 -4.11
N SER A 30 21.32 -11.26 -3.27
CA SER A 30 22.09 -11.55 -2.05
C SER A 30 23.22 -12.55 -2.25
N GLU A 31 23.58 -12.85 -3.51
CA GLU A 31 24.67 -13.77 -3.85
C GLU A 31 24.43 -15.19 -3.31
N GLY A 32 23.17 -15.61 -3.34
CA GLY A 32 22.71 -16.93 -2.91
C GLY A 32 22.62 -17.10 -1.39
N GLN A 33 22.50 -16.02 -0.61
CA GLN A 33 22.60 -16.09 0.85
C GLN A 33 21.27 -15.87 1.59
N ALA A 34 20.26 -15.28 0.95
CA ALA A 34 18.99 -14.99 1.58
C ALA A 34 17.79 -15.46 0.74
N ALA A 35 16.83 -16.11 1.39
CA ALA A 35 15.57 -16.51 0.77
C ALA A 35 14.46 -16.47 1.81
N LEU A 36 13.22 -16.30 1.37
CA LEU A 36 12.04 -16.41 2.22
C LEU A 36 11.80 -17.88 2.57
N GLY A 37 11.59 -18.17 3.86
CA GLY A 37 11.20 -19.48 4.36
C GLY A 37 9.68 -19.64 4.43
N ASP A 38 9.16 -19.81 5.64
CA ASP A 38 7.71 -19.90 5.88
C ASP A 38 7.04 -18.52 5.80
N VAL A 39 6.14 -18.34 4.84
CA VAL A 39 5.35 -17.12 4.66
C VAL A 39 3.89 -17.42 5.01
N ARG A 40 3.35 -16.74 6.03
CA ARG A 40 1.94 -16.89 6.44
C ARG A 40 1.12 -15.71 5.92
N VAL A 41 0.11 -16.02 5.10
CA VAL A 41 -0.80 -15.02 4.54
C VAL A 41 -2.11 -15.05 5.32
N TYR A 42 -2.30 -14.07 6.19
CA TYR A 42 -3.57 -13.82 6.87
C TYR A 42 -4.49 -12.96 6.01
N GLN A 43 -5.79 -13.19 6.10
CA GLN A 43 -6.81 -12.53 5.29
C GLN A 43 -7.69 -11.62 6.15
N ALA A 44 -8.57 -10.83 5.53
CA ALA A 44 -9.56 -10.00 6.23
C ALA A 44 -8.97 -9.11 7.35
N LYS A 45 -7.76 -8.56 7.15
CA LYS A 45 -7.03 -7.73 8.13
C LYS A 45 -6.71 -8.39 9.48
N GLU A 46 -6.86 -9.69 9.68
CA GLU A 46 -6.75 -10.32 11.02
C GLU A 46 -5.45 -10.07 11.78
N LYS A 47 -4.32 -10.01 11.06
CA LYS A 47 -2.99 -9.74 11.62
C LYS A 47 -2.41 -8.42 11.13
N TRP A 48 -3.26 -7.49 10.68
CA TRP A 48 -2.85 -6.30 9.95
C TRP A 48 -1.77 -5.48 10.67
N VAL A 49 -1.89 -5.27 11.97
CA VAL A 49 -0.94 -4.47 12.76
C VAL A 49 0.38 -5.20 13.07
N SER A 50 0.34 -6.53 13.15
CA SER A 50 1.49 -7.34 13.58
C SER A 50 2.18 -8.07 12.42
N ALA A 51 1.73 -7.88 11.18
CA ALA A 51 2.32 -8.52 10.01
C ALA A 51 3.53 -7.75 9.52
N ASP A 52 4.52 -8.43 8.95
CA ASP A 52 5.67 -7.78 8.32
C ASP A 52 5.26 -7.07 7.01
N VAL A 53 4.25 -7.61 6.34
CA VAL A 53 3.73 -7.10 5.06
C VAL A 53 2.21 -6.92 5.11
N THR A 54 1.75 -5.76 4.64
CA THR A 54 0.34 -5.44 4.47
C THR A 54 0.01 -5.28 2.98
N LEU A 55 -0.87 -6.14 2.48
CA LEU A 55 -1.38 -6.09 1.11
C LEU A 55 -2.77 -5.47 1.09
N TYR A 56 -2.87 -4.26 0.56
CA TYR A 56 -4.11 -3.50 0.42
C TYR A 56 -4.92 -4.02 -0.78
N ALA A 57 -6.23 -3.81 -0.75
CA ALA A 57 -7.10 -4.08 -1.90
C ALA A 57 -6.90 -3.05 -3.02
N SER A 58 -6.46 -1.84 -2.67
CA SER A 58 -6.27 -0.74 -3.59
C SER A 58 -5.18 -1.01 -4.62
N ASN A 59 -5.50 -0.77 -5.89
CA ASN A 59 -4.54 -0.80 -7.00
C ASN A 59 -3.66 0.47 -7.09
N SER A 60 -3.82 1.43 -6.18
CA SER A 60 -3.08 2.70 -6.18
C SER A 60 -2.00 2.78 -5.09
N ILE A 61 -1.67 1.64 -4.48
CA ILE A 61 -0.58 1.60 -3.50
C ILE A 61 0.75 1.56 -4.21
N HIS A 62 1.53 2.62 -4.03
CA HIS A 62 2.96 2.60 -4.28
C HIS A 62 3.65 1.71 -3.23
N PRO A 63 4.44 0.70 -3.64
CA PRO A 63 5.31 -0.07 -2.76
C PRO A 63 6.12 0.84 -1.84
N ARG A 64 6.21 0.45 -0.57
CA ARG A 64 7.09 1.10 0.40
C ARG A 64 7.34 0.19 1.60
N ALA A 65 8.49 0.36 2.21
CA ALA A 65 8.88 -0.31 3.43
C ALA A 65 9.40 0.69 4.46
N SER A 66 9.20 0.35 5.73
CA SER A 66 10.01 0.93 6.79
C SER A 66 11.41 0.33 6.70
N MET A 67 12.42 1.15 6.37
CA MET A 67 13.82 0.71 6.35
C MET A 67 14.20 0.13 7.73
N GLY A 68 14.76 -1.08 7.75
CA GLY A 68 15.06 -1.80 9.00
C GLY A 68 13.82 -2.16 9.83
N GLY A 69 12.63 -2.15 9.24
CA GLY A 69 11.35 -2.33 9.92
C GLY A 69 11.19 -3.70 10.62
N VAL A 70 12.09 -4.65 10.33
CA VAL A 70 12.15 -5.98 10.96
C VAL A 70 12.50 -5.94 12.45
N VAL A 71 13.02 -4.80 12.95
CA VAL A 71 13.35 -4.66 14.36
C VAL A 71 12.09 -4.69 15.23
N ILE A 72 12.18 -5.29 16.41
CA ILE A 72 11.07 -5.35 17.38
C ILE A 72 11.12 -4.24 18.43
N THR A 73 12.21 -3.49 18.48
CA THR A 73 12.42 -2.33 19.35
C THR A 73 13.22 -1.26 18.61
N PRO A 74 13.07 0.04 18.96
CA PRO A 74 13.91 1.09 18.41
C PRO A 74 15.39 0.73 18.47
N THR A 75 16.04 0.77 17.31
CA THR A 75 17.42 0.33 17.14
C THR A 75 18.27 1.52 16.74
N VAL A 76 19.43 1.63 17.37
CA VAL A 76 20.41 2.69 17.14
C VAL A 76 21.33 2.31 15.98
N ASP A 77 21.79 3.31 15.24
CA ASP A 77 22.87 3.16 14.25
C ASP A 77 23.95 4.21 14.48
N VAL A 78 25.11 4.01 13.88
CA VAL A 78 26.22 4.98 13.88
C VAL A 78 26.43 5.44 12.45
N GLY A 79 26.15 6.71 12.22
CA GLY A 79 26.41 7.37 10.94
C GLY A 79 27.70 8.17 10.94
N ILE A 80 27.95 8.89 9.83
CA ILE A 80 29.15 9.70 9.63
C ILE A 80 29.25 10.89 10.61
N HIS A 81 28.12 11.33 11.16
CA HIS A 81 28.03 12.43 12.13
C HIS A 81 27.83 11.95 13.57
N GLY A 82 27.99 10.65 13.82
CA GLY A 82 27.86 10.04 15.14
C GLY A 82 26.61 9.17 15.28
N VAL A 83 26.17 9.00 16.52
CA VAL A 83 25.05 8.11 16.86
C VAL A 83 23.73 8.68 16.33
N ILE A 84 22.99 7.85 15.61
CA ILE A 84 21.63 8.11 15.12
C ILE A 84 20.66 7.38 16.07
N PRO A 85 20.07 8.06 17.06
CA PRO A 85 19.12 7.44 17.98
C PRO A 85 17.84 7.06 17.23
N ASN A 86 17.30 5.88 17.51
CA ASN A 86 16.08 5.37 16.87
C ASN A 86 16.16 5.39 15.33
N ALA A 87 17.35 5.09 14.77
CA ALA A 87 17.58 5.04 13.33
C ALA A 87 16.58 4.11 12.63
N TYR A 88 16.23 3.00 13.29
CA TYR A 88 15.24 2.04 12.81
C TYR A 88 14.18 1.78 13.87
N LEU A 89 12.93 1.73 13.43
CA LEU A 89 11.75 1.48 14.24
C LEU A 89 11.01 0.26 13.71
N PRO A 90 10.29 -0.49 14.57
CA PRO A 90 9.39 -1.53 14.09
C PRO A 90 8.42 -0.96 13.06
N GLY A 91 8.28 -1.65 11.93
CA GLY A 91 7.49 -1.19 10.81
C GLY A 91 7.00 -2.32 9.92
N GLN A 92 6.49 -1.95 8.76
CA GLN A 92 5.89 -2.90 7.81
C GLN A 92 6.27 -2.53 6.37
N ILE A 93 6.08 -3.49 5.48
CA ILE A 93 6.01 -3.30 4.03
C ILE A 93 4.53 -3.08 3.65
N HIS A 94 4.28 -2.15 2.75
CA HIS A 94 2.96 -1.83 2.22
C HIS A 94 2.94 -2.05 0.71
N MET A 95 2.05 -2.92 0.25
CA MET A 95 1.93 -3.30 -1.16
C MET A 95 0.46 -3.23 -1.61
N GLY A 96 0.21 -2.88 -2.87
CA GLY A 96 -1.06 -3.12 -3.56
C GLY A 96 -1.02 -4.45 -4.32
N PRO A 97 -2.12 -4.94 -4.93
CA PRO A 97 -2.10 -6.11 -5.80
C PRO A 97 -1.51 -5.78 -7.19
N HIS A 98 -1.43 -4.50 -7.53
CA HIS A 98 -0.91 -3.96 -8.78
C HIS A 98 0.32 -3.13 -8.48
N TRP A 99 1.36 -3.30 -9.28
CA TRP A 99 2.46 -2.35 -9.37
C TRP A 99 3.05 -2.38 -10.78
N ASP A 100 3.23 -1.20 -11.37
CA ASP A 100 3.94 -0.96 -12.62
C ASP A 100 4.65 0.40 -12.52
N PRO A 101 5.99 0.45 -12.57
CA PRO A 101 6.75 1.69 -12.46
C PRO A 101 6.44 2.71 -13.59
N PHE A 102 5.88 2.25 -14.71
CA PHE A 102 5.54 3.09 -15.86
C PHE A 102 4.05 3.41 -15.98
N GLY A 103 3.19 2.77 -15.17
CA GLY A 103 1.74 2.96 -15.17
C GLY A 103 1.04 2.57 -16.49
N GLN A 104 1.59 1.59 -17.21
CA GLN A 104 1.12 1.14 -18.53
C GLN A 104 0.28 -0.14 -18.48
N SER A 105 0.47 -0.96 -17.45
CA SER A 105 -0.12 -2.28 -17.27
C SER A 105 -1.08 -2.30 -16.11
N GLU A 106 -2.29 -2.81 -16.30
CA GLU A 106 -3.25 -3.08 -15.21
C GLU A 106 -3.08 -4.47 -14.58
N ALA A 107 -2.06 -5.23 -15.01
CA ALA A 107 -1.89 -6.60 -14.59
C ALA A 107 -1.39 -6.70 -13.15
N GLU A 108 -2.06 -7.52 -12.35
CA GLU A 108 -1.71 -7.73 -10.95
C GLU A 108 -0.63 -8.79 -10.80
N LEU A 109 0.20 -8.64 -9.76
CA LEU A 109 1.17 -9.64 -9.30
C LEU A 109 2.09 -10.15 -10.42
N ARG A 110 2.44 -9.26 -11.37
CA ARG A 110 3.37 -9.53 -12.48
C ARG A 110 4.81 -9.22 -12.08
N GLN A 111 5.71 -9.31 -13.06
CA GLN A 111 7.14 -9.22 -12.84
C GLN A 111 7.56 -7.99 -12.06
N ASP A 112 7.04 -6.83 -12.45
CA ASP A 112 7.34 -5.58 -11.79
C ASP A 112 6.94 -5.62 -10.31
N TRP A 113 5.83 -6.29 -9.99
CA TRP A 113 5.35 -6.44 -8.62
C TRP A 113 6.31 -7.24 -7.74
N TRP A 114 6.79 -8.41 -8.19
CA TRP A 114 7.68 -9.22 -7.35
C TRP A 114 9.11 -8.69 -7.30
N LEU A 115 9.56 -7.97 -8.34
CA LEU A 115 10.80 -7.20 -8.31
C LEU A 115 10.74 -6.06 -7.28
N ALA A 116 9.66 -5.27 -7.31
CA ALA A 116 9.43 -4.23 -6.31
C ALA A 116 9.29 -4.83 -4.91
N PHE A 117 8.60 -5.97 -4.76
CA PHE A 117 8.48 -6.62 -3.46
C PHE A 117 9.84 -7.05 -2.90
N ALA A 118 10.74 -7.60 -3.72
CA ALA A 118 12.11 -7.94 -3.31
C ALA A 118 12.94 -6.70 -2.93
N HIS A 119 12.74 -5.58 -3.61
CA HIS A 119 13.34 -4.29 -3.26
C HIS A 119 12.84 -3.76 -1.91
N GLU A 120 11.52 -3.80 -1.67
CA GLU A 120 10.95 -3.43 -0.36
C GLU A 120 11.41 -4.36 0.76
N LEU A 121 11.56 -5.65 0.48
CA LEU A 121 12.17 -6.61 1.40
C LEU A 121 13.61 -6.25 1.71
N SER A 122 14.35 -5.67 0.76
CA SER A 122 15.74 -5.27 0.96
C SER A 122 15.86 -4.05 1.87
N HIS A 123 14.96 -3.06 1.75
CA HIS A 123 14.83 -2.01 2.77
C HIS A 123 14.50 -2.59 4.16
N TYR A 124 13.48 -3.46 4.21
CA TYR A 124 12.91 -3.97 5.45
C TYR A 124 13.86 -4.89 6.23
N LEU A 125 14.49 -5.85 5.54
CA LEU A 125 15.35 -6.88 6.13
C LEU A 125 16.81 -6.46 6.22
N PHE A 126 17.32 -5.73 5.22
CA PHE A 126 18.74 -5.43 5.07
C PHE A 126 19.12 -3.98 5.38
N PHE A 127 18.15 -3.17 5.85
CA PHE A 127 18.39 -1.80 6.31
C PHE A 127 18.95 -0.89 5.21
N LEU A 128 18.78 -1.28 3.94
CA LEU A 128 19.33 -0.55 2.80
C LEU A 128 18.50 0.70 2.52
N PRO A 129 19.12 1.86 2.24
CA PRO A 129 18.42 3.01 1.68
C PRO A 129 18.24 2.85 0.16
N ASP A 130 17.41 3.72 -0.43
CA ASP A 130 17.37 3.87 -1.89
C ASP A 130 18.67 4.43 -2.43
N ASN A 131 19.19 3.81 -3.48
CA ASN A 131 20.37 4.29 -4.21
C ASN A 131 20.00 5.11 -5.46
N TYR A 132 18.72 5.38 -5.69
CA TYR A 132 18.25 6.42 -6.62
C TYR A 132 17.99 7.78 -5.94
N LEU A 133 18.19 7.86 -4.62
CA LEU A 133 18.06 9.09 -3.83
C LEU A 133 19.42 9.59 -3.35
N GLY A 134 19.64 10.90 -3.50
CA GLY A 134 20.82 11.59 -3.03
C GLY A 134 20.49 12.91 -2.34
N VAL A 135 21.50 13.56 -1.77
CA VAL A 135 21.42 14.88 -1.18
C VAL A 135 22.39 15.81 -1.90
N ARG A 136 21.89 16.96 -2.34
CA ARG A 136 22.71 18.05 -2.90
C ARG A 136 22.24 19.35 -2.31
N ASP A 137 23.15 20.15 -1.76
CA ASP A 137 22.84 21.44 -1.13
C ASP A 137 21.71 21.36 -0.07
N GLY A 138 21.63 20.23 0.65
CA GLY A 138 20.63 20.01 1.71
C GLY A 138 19.23 19.63 1.20
N VAL A 139 19.04 19.42 -0.11
CA VAL A 139 17.79 18.95 -0.69
C VAL A 139 17.94 17.54 -1.28
N LEU A 140 16.84 16.78 -1.27
CA LEU A 140 16.78 15.47 -1.93
C LEU A 140 16.82 15.64 -3.45
N VAL A 141 17.64 14.83 -4.10
CA VAL A 141 17.80 14.79 -5.57
C VAL A 141 17.75 13.35 -6.06
N GLY A 142 17.32 13.17 -7.31
CA GLY A 142 17.49 11.89 -8.00
C GLY A 142 18.95 11.69 -8.37
N ILE A 143 19.48 10.50 -8.09
CA ILE A 143 20.79 10.05 -8.55
C ILE A 143 20.65 8.65 -9.17
N ASP A 144 21.74 8.13 -9.70
CA ASP A 144 21.77 6.84 -10.34
C ASP A 144 23.06 6.12 -9.96
N CYS A 145 22.94 5.13 -9.08
CA CYS A 145 24.01 4.23 -8.72
C CYS A 145 23.96 2.96 -9.54
N GLN A 146 24.67 3.02 -10.67
CA GLN A 146 24.77 1.96 -11.65
C GLN A 146 25.15 0.65 -10.98
N GLY A 147 24.40 -0.40 -11.28
CA GLY A 147 24.63 -1.72 -10.72
C GLY A 147 23.83 -2.04 -9.47
N SER A 148 23.29 -1.04 -8.76
CA SER A 148 22.57 -1.30 -7.51
C SER A 148 21.12 -1.72 -7.74
N PHE A 149 20.73 -2.83 -7.11
CA PHE A 149 19.33 -3.27 -7.01
C PHE A 149 18.46 -2.28 -6.24
N MET A 150 19.09 -1.46 -5.40
CA MET A 150 18.43 -0.36 -4.68
C MET A 150 18.31 0.91 -5.52
N THR A 151 18.80 0.93 -6.77
CA THR A 151 18.59 2.04 -7.73
C THR A 151 17.51 1.69 -8.74
N ASN A 152 17.58 0.50 -9.35
CA ASN A 152 16.63 0.05 -10.37
C ASN A 152 16.51 -1.48 -10.30
N THR A 153 15.30 -2.01 -10.31
CA THR A 153 15.06 -3.46 -10.19
C THR A 153 14.74 -4.13 -11.53
N TYR A 154 14.49 -3.34 -12.57
CA TYR A 154 13.90 -3.79 -13.83
C TYR A 154 14.94 -3.99 -14.94
N GLU A 155 16.10 -3.35 -14.80
CA GLU A 155 17.18 -3.41 -15.79
C GLU A 155 18.26 -4.41 -15.37
N GLU A 156 18.63 -5.30 -16.30
CA GLU A 156 19.65 -6.35 -16.08
C GLU A 156 20.97 -5.84 -15.45
N PRO A 157 21.50 -4.64 -15.78
CA PRO A 157 22.73 -4.15 -15.17
C PRO A 157 22.63 -3.92 -13.65
N TYR A 158 21.44 -3.76 -13.07
CA TYR A 158 21.22 -3.30 -11.69
C TYR A 158 20.88 -4.41 -10.69
N ARG A 159 21.17 -5.68 -10.98
CA ARG A 159 20.70 -6.79 -10.14
C ARG A 159 21.60 -7.17 -8.96
N GLU A 160 22.36 -6.23 -8.42
CA GLU A 160 23.32 -6.53 -7.35
C GLU A 160 23.23 -5.54 -6.20
N PHE A 161 23.57 -6.00 -5.00
CA PHE A 161 23.96 -5.07 -3.94
C PHE A 161 25.38 -4.56 -4.19
N LEU A 162 25.58 -3.24 -4.07
CA LEU A 162 26.88 -2.63 -4.30
C LEU A 162 27.89 -2.99 -3.21
N THR A 163 29.04 -3.47 -3.66
CA THR A 163 30.26 -3.53 -2.84
C THR A 163 30.91 -2.16 -2.76
N ARG A 164 31.76 -1.97 -1.73
CA ARG A 164 32.50 -0.71 -1.50
C ARG A 164 33.25 -0.22 -2.74
N ASP A 165 33.98 -1.10 -3.41
CA ASP A 165 34.79 -0.75 -4.58
C ASP A 165 33.94 -0.32 -5.79
N ARG A 166 32.76 -0.93 -6.00
CA ARG A 166 31.82 -0.52 -7.07
C ARG A 166 31.12 0.79 -6.75
N TRP A 167 30.85 1.05 -5.47
CA TRP A 167 30.30 2.30 -4.98
C TRP A 167 31.31 3.46 -5.12
N ASP A 168 32.55 3.26 -4.67
CA ASP A 168 33.64 4.25 -4.76
C ASP A 168 34.06 4.54 -6.21
N ALA A 169 33.88 3.59 -7.14
CA ALA A 169 34.10 3.80 -8.56
C ALA A 169 33.14 4.83 -9.19
N GLN A 170 32.05 5.16 -8.49
CA GLN A 170 31.02 6.10 -8.92
C GLN A 170 31.00 7.31 -7.98
N GLU A 171 31.65 8.42 -8.40
CA GLU A 171 31.79 9.62 -7.57
C GLU A 171 30.44 10.12 -7.03
N THR A 172 29.39 10.13 -7.86
CA THR A 172 28.05 10.55 -7.42
C THR A 172 27.49 9.66 -6.32
N CYS A 173 27.69 8.35 -6.38
CA CYS A 173 27.23 7.44 -5.33
C CYS A 173 28.00 7.62 -4.05
N ALA A 174 29.32 7.65 -4.16
CA ALA A 174 30.23 7.75 -3.02
C ALA A 174 30.10 9.07 -2.25
N THR A 175 29.62 10.14 -2.90
CA THR A 175 29.60 11.49 -2.32
C THR A 175 28.22 12.11 -2.17
N GLN A 176 27.21 11.68 -2.93
CA GLN A 176 25.89 12.31 -2.96
C GLN A 176 24.74 11.37 -2.60
N SER A 177 24.93 10.05 -2.55
CA SER A 177 23.85 9.13 -2.16
C SER A 177 23.33 9.41 -0.75
N LEU A 178 22.07 9.05 -0.48
CA LEU A 178 21.52 9.14 0.87
C LEU A 178 22.40 8.38 1.87
N ALA A 179 22.92 7.21 1.47
CA ALA A 179 23.88 6.44 2.25
C ALA A 179 25.18 7.23 2.51
N ALA A 180 25.77 7.88 1.49
CA ALA A 180 26.98 8.71 1.66
C ALA A 180 26.80 9.83 2.69
N HIS A 181 25.60 10.43 2.74
CA HIS A 181 25.27 11.53 3.65
C HIS A 181 24.85 11.09 5.06
N THR A 182 24.51 9.81 5.25
CA THR A 182 23.97 9.31 6.53
C THR A 182 24.96 8.37 7.22
N THR A 183 25.23 7.22 6.61
CA THR A 183 26.00 6.13 7.21
C THR A 183 27.41 6.01 6.64
N GLY A 184 27.60 6.49 5.41
CA GLY A 184 28.82 6.35 4.65
C GLY A 184 29.10 4.91 4.22
N ARG A 185 28.12 4.01 4.27
CA ARG A 185 28.25 2.57 3.93
C ARG A 185 27.64 2.25 2.57
N ALA A 186 28.32 1.42 1.79
CA ALA A 186 27.73 0.77 0.61
C ALA A 186 26.71 -0.31 1.04
N ASP A 187 25.98 -0.88 0.08
CA ASP A 187 24.91 -1.85 0.36
C ASP A 187 25.43 -3.04 1.19
N TRP A 188 26.50 -3.69 0.73
CA TRP A 188 27.08 -4.84 1.43
C TRP A 188 27.63 -4.52 2.81
N GLU A 189 28.17 -3.32 3.02
CA GLU A 189 28.64 -2.92 4.36
C GLU A 189 27.47 -2.64 5.31
N THR A 190 26.35 -2.13 4.78
CA THR A 190 25.12 -1.99 5.57
C THR A 190 24.54 -3.36 5.90
N ILE A 191 24.49 -4.29 4.94
CA ILE A 191 24.08 -5.68 5.19
C ILE A 191 24.97 -6.30 6.28
N GLN A 192 26.30 -6.22 6.16
CA GLN A 192 27.22 -6.85 7.11
C GLN A 192 27.20 -6.21 8.50
N GLN A 193 26.82 -4.93 8.60
CA GLN A 193 26.64 -4.25 9.88
C GLN A 193 25.51 -4.88 10.71
N PHE A 194 24.41 -5.30 10.07
CA PHE A 194 23.23 -5.85 10.76
C PHE A 194 23.13 -7.39 10.67
N MET A 195 23.75 -7.98 9.66
CA MET A 195 23.75 -9.41 9.35
C MET A 195 25.21 -9.89 9.15
N PRO A 196 26.05 -9.91 10.19
CA PRO A 196 27.50 -10.18 10.07
C PRO A 196 27.84 -11.60 9.57
N TRP A 197 26.85 -12.49 9.50
CA TRP A 197 26.97 -13.81 8.90
C TRP A 197 26.79 -13.82 7.37
N MET A 198 26.37 -12.72 6.75
CA MET A 198 26.34 -12.57 5.30
C MET A 198 27.70 -12.09 4.78
N HIS A 199 28.10 -12.62 3.63
CA HIS A 199 29.40 -12.39 3.03
C HIS A 199 29.27 -11.57 1.76
N ALA A 200 29.84 -10.38 1.76
CA ALA A 200 29.97 -9.60 0.55
C ALA A 200 30.84 -10.35 -0.50
N PRO A 201 30.56 -10.19 -1.79
CA PRO A 201 31.47 -10.59 -2.86
C PRO A 201 32.87 -10.02 -2.65
N ALA A 202 33.88 -10.74 -3.13
CA ALA A 202 35.24 -10.22 -3.15
C ALA A 202 35.30 -8.95 -4.01
N SER A 203 36.12 -7.97 -3.60
CA SER A 203 36.36 -6.78 -4.41
C SER A 203 36.86 -7.16 -5.81
N GLY A 204 36.33 -6.51 -6.83
CA GLY A 204 36.61 -6.78 -8.24
C GLY A 204 35.96 -8.07 -8.77
N ALA A 205 35.14 -8.77 -7.99
CA ALA A 205 34.34 -9.88 -8.51
C ALA A 205 33.45 -9.39 -9.66
N ALA A 206 33.28 -10.23 -10.68
CA ALA A 206 32.28 -9.99 -11.71
C ALA A 206 30.87 -10.02 -11.10
N THR A 207 29.93 -9.32 -11.73
CA THR A 207 28.49 -9.47 -11.45
C THR A 207 28.13 -10.95 -11.54
N ASN A 208 27.43 -11.44 -10.52
CA ASN A 208 26.98 -12.81 -10.50
C ASN A 208 25.57 -12.84 -11.11
N PRO A 209 25.38 -13.42 -12.29
CA PRO A 209 24.03 -13.55 -12.84
C PRO A 209 23.14 -14.49 -12.01
N GLY A 210 23.72 -15.15 -11.00
CA GLY A 210 23.11 -16.11 -10.09
C GLY A 210 22.37 -17.23 -10.81
N PRO A 211 21.73 -18.14 -10.05
CA PRO A 211 20.69 -18.97 -10.61
C PRO A 211 19.39 -18.16 -10.69
N ALA A 212 18.72 -18.19 -11.84
CA ALA A 212 17.43 -17.53 -12.01
C ALA A 212 16.29 -18.06 -11.10
N GLN A 213 16.54 -19.14 -10.36
CA GLN A 213 15.61 -19.80 -9.44
C GLN A 213 16.35 -20.39 -8.24
N LEU A 214 15.69 -20.42 -7.09
CA LEU A 214 16.17 -21.10 -5.90
C LEU A 214 16.43 -22.59 -6.17
N PRO A 215 17.64 -23.11 -5.88
CA PRO A 215 17.96 -24.52 -6.06
C PRO A 215 17.13 -25.46 -5.17
N LEU A 216 16.57 -24.95 -4.07
CA LEU A 216 15.76 -25.67 -3.10
C LEU A 216 14.45 -24.91 -2.86
N THR A 217 13.32 -25.63 -2.85
CA THR A 217 12.00 -25.07 -2.53
C THR A 217 11.88 -24.79 -1.03
N VAL A 218 12.57 -23.74 -0.56
CA VAL A 218 12.58 -23.31 0.85
C VAL A 218 11.43 -22.36 1.17
N THR A 219 10.94 -21.63 0.18
CA THR A 219 9.79 -20.73 0.32
C THR A 219 8.50 -21.51 0.38
N ARG A 220 7.76 -21.37 1.48
CA ARG A 220 6.50 -22.07 1.71
C ARG A 220 5.42 -21.07 2.09
N VAL A 221 4.52 -20.82 1.14
CA VAL A 221 3.38 -19.92 1.36
C VAL A 221 2.21 -20.69 1.97
N GLN A 222 1.72 -20.21 3.10
CA GLN A 222 0.60 -20.80 3.83
C GLN A 222 -0.51 -19.76 3.97
N PHE A 223 -1.64 -20.01 3.30
CA PHE A 223 -2.84 -19.21 3.46
C PHE A 223 -3.59 -19.63 4.72
N VAL A 224 -3.74 -18.70 5.65
CA VAL A 224 -4.51 -18.91 6.87
C VAL A 224 -5.95 -18.47 6.61
N ALA A 225 -6.89 -19.38 6.83
CA ALA A 225 -8.31 -19.05 6.76
C ALA A 225 -8.69 -18.11 7.92
N PRO A 226 -9.48 -17.07 7.67
CA PRO A 226 -9.88 -16.16 8.74
C PRO A 226 -10.79 -16.86 9.76
N ALA A 227 -10.62 -16.51 11.03
CA ALA A 227 -11.50 -16.78 12.15
C ALA A 227 -12.90 -16.23 11.87
N GLY A 228 -13.88 -17.12 11.83
CA GLY A 228 -15.27 -16.80 11.53
C GLY A 228 -15.95 -17.93 10.77
N PRO A 229 -17.25 -17.80 10.45
CA PRO A 229 -17.98 -18.83 9.70
C PRO A 229 -17.31 -19.11 8.36
N ALA A 230 -17.14 -20.39 8.03
CA ALA A 230 -16.65 -20.83 6.72
C ALA A 230 -17.63 -20.47 5.58
N GLN A 231 -18.92 -20.33 5.90
CA GLN A 231 -19.95 -19.78 5.03
C GLN A 231 -19.99 -18.26 5.17
N SER A 232 -18.95 -17.59 4.68
CA SER A 232 -19.05 -16.14 4.51
C SER A 232 -19.86 -15.86 3.24
N THR A 233 -20.71 -14.82 3.27
CA THR A 233 -21.42 -14.28 2.10
C THR A 233 -20.48 -13.52 1.15
N ILE A 234 -19.19 -13.85 1.17
CA ILE A 234 -18.15 -13.13 0.45
C ILE A 234 -18.27 -13.45 -1.03
N LEU A 235 -18.34 -12.39 -1.80
CA LEU A 235 -18.42 -12.43 -3.24
C LEU A 235 -17.01 -12.61 -3.82
N PRO A 236 -16.88 -13.37 -4.92
CA PRO A 236 -15.61 -13.45 -5.64
C PRO A 236 -15.21 -12.05 -6.12
N ALA A 237 -13.92 -11.75 -6.04
CA ALA A 237 -13.41 -10.49 -6.55
C ALA A 237 -13.65 -10.41 -8.07
N ARG A 238 -14.13 -9.28 -8.55
CA ARG A 238 -14.49 -9.11 -9.96
C ARG A 238 -14.51 -7.65 -10.38
N ASN A 239 -14.45 -7.43 -11.68
CA ASN A 239 -14.61 -6.11 -12.26
C ASN A 239 -16.08 -5.71 -12.30
N PHE A 240 -16.34 -4.46 -11.97
CA PHE A 240 -17.63 -3.80 -12.15
C PHE A 240 -17.49 -2.77 -13.27
N ASP A 241 -18.38 -2.84 -14.27
CA ASP A 241 -18.45 -1.83 -15.32
C ASP A 241 -18.93 -0.49 -14.74
N LEU A 242 -18.28 0.59 -15.12
CA LEU A 242 -18.72 1.95 -14.86
C LEU A 242 -19.73 2.32 -15.93
N ARG A 243 -20.94 2.69 -15.53
CA ARG A 243 -22.02 3.04 -16.46
C ARG A 243 -22.52 4.45 -16.22
N ASP A 244 -22.99 5.09 -17.28
CA ASP A 244 -23.64 6.38 -17.20
C ASP A 244 -24.96 6.32 -16.39
N ALA A 245 -25.59 7.49 -16.18
CA ALA A 245 -26.84 7.58 -15.42
C ALA A 245 -27.98 6.79 -16.07
N SER A 246 -27.99 6.69 -17.41
CA SER A 246 -29.00 5.90 -18.14
C SER A 246 -28.80 4.38 -17.91
N GLY A 247 -27.57 3.96 -17.59
CA GLY A 247 -27.15 2.58 -17.34
C GLY A 247 -26.90 1.80 -18.62
N GLY A 248 -27.03 2.43 -19.79
CA GLY A 248 -26.85 1.77 -21.08
C GLY A 248 -25.39 1.74 -21.52
N GLU A 249 -24.71 2.88 -21.41
CA GLU A 249 -23.35 3.04 -21.93
C GLU A 249 -22.31 2.89 -20.84
N VAL A 250 -21.22 2.22 -21.21
CA VAL A 250 -20.02 2.12 -20.40
C VAL A 250 -19.29 3.45 -20.47
N THR A 251 -18.92 4.01 -19.32
CA THR A 251 -18.23 5.30 -19.21
C THR A 251 -16.79 5.11 -18.75
N ARG A 252 -15.89 5.95 -19.26
CA ARG A 252 -14.48 5.96 -18.90
C ARG A 252 -14.20 7.17 -18.04
N LEU A 253 -13.56 6.93 -16.90
CA LEU A 253 -13.15 7.98 -15.99
C LEU A 253 -11.64 8.09 -16.02
N ARG A 254 -11.12 9.31 -16.08
CA ARG A 254 -9.67 9.56 -16.01
C ARG A 254 -9.16 9.53 -14.58
N GLU A 255 -9.94 10.08 -13.65
CA GLU A 255 -9.57 10.26 -12.24
C GLU A 255 -10.80 9.93 -11.39
N ALA A 256 -10.92 8.65 -11.03
CA ALA A 256 -11.95 8.21 -10.09
C ALA A 256 -11.39 7.25 -9.08
N GLU A 257 -11.87 7.38 -7.85
CA GLU A 257 -11.52 6.54 -6.71
C GLU A 257 -12.73 5.71 -6.30
N ALA A 258 -12.47 4.45 -6.00
CA ALA A 258 -13.49 3.51 -5.60
C ALA A 258 -13.30 3.03 -4.16
N TYR A 259 -14.42 2.88 -3.48
CA TYR A 259 -14.50 2.49 -2.08
C TYR A 259 -15.55 1.41 -1.90
N LEU A 260 -15.19 0.36 -1.17
CA LEU A 260 -16.13 -0.63 -0.69
C LEU A 260 -16.42 -0.34 0.79
N ILE A 261 -17.64 0.07 1.07
CA ILE A 261 -18.15 0.30 2.42
C ILE A 261 -18.78 -1.00 2.90
N LYS A 262 -18.21 -1.52 3.97
CA LYS A 262 -18.52 -2.78 4.59
C LYS A 262 -19.50 -2.53 5.72
N THR A 263 -20.77 -2.86 5.50
CA THR A 263 -21.88 -2.52 6.40
C THR A 263 -22.06 -3.52 7.53
N ASN A 264 -21.34 -4.65 7.48
CA ASN A 264 -21.53 -5.79 8.38
C ASN A 264 -22.99 -6.28 8.44
N GLY A 265 -23.79 -5.99 7.41
CA GLY A 265 -25.21 -6.34 7.33
C GLY A 265 -26.12 -5.50 8.23
N THR A 266 -25.64 -4.39 8.79
CA THR A 266 -26.44 -3.47 9.62
C THR A 266 -26.67 -2.14 8.92
N ALA A 267 -27.62 -1.35 9.44
CA ALA A 267 -27.86 0.02 8.98
C ALA A 267 -27.16 1.08 9.85
N MET A 268 -26.37 0.64 10.85
CA MET A 268 -25.71 1.53 11.81
C MET A 268 -24.37 1.96 11.22
N LEU A 269 -24.16 3.27 11.10
CA LEU A 269 -22.92 3.81 10.55
C LEU A 269 -21.73 3.36 11.39
N GLU A 270 -21.89 3.27 12.71
CA GLU A 270 -20.88 2.79 13.63
C GLU A 270 -20.26 1.45 13.22
N ASP A 271 -21.02 0.56 12.58
CA ASP A 271 -20.52 -0.75 12.16
C ASP A 271 -19.80 -0.71 10.80
N ASP A 272 -19.84 0.41 10.10
CA ASP A 272 -19.22 0.56 8.79
C ASP A 272 -17.69 0.56 8.93
N TYR A 273 -17.03 -0.15 8.03
CA TYR A 273 -15.62 0.09 7.72
C TYR A 273 -15.39 0.21 6.22
N MET A 274 -14.24 0.73 5.82
CA MET A 274 -13.96 1.00 4.42
C MET A 274 -12.74 0.23 3.94
N ILE A 275 -12.86 -0.26 2.71
CA ILE A 275 -11.75 -0.78 1.91
C ILE A 275 -11.60 0.15 0.71
N GLY A 276 -10.44 0.80 0.59
CA GLY A 276 -10.08 1.51 -0.64
C GLY A 276 -9.79 0.51 -1.75
N LEU A 277 -10.45 0.64 -2.88
CA LEU A 277 -10.21 -0.18 -4.08
C LEU A 277 -9.25 0.52 -5.06
N GLY A 278 -9.01 1.81 -4.83
CA GLY A 278 -8.08 2.63 -5.60
C GLY A 278 -8.72 3.21 -6.85
N SER A 279 -7.84 3.60 -7.77
CA SER A 279 -8.19 4.34 -8.96
C SER A 279 -8.76 3.45 -10.06
N THR A 280 -9.68 4.00 -10.85
CA THR A 280 -10.09 3.39 -12.12
C THR A 280 -9.02 3.49 -13.21
N GLY A 281 -7.87 4.12 -12.95
CA GLY A 281 -6.78 4.29 -13.90
C GLY A 281 -7.08 5.34 -14.98
N ALA A 282 -6.12 5.54 -15.90
CA ALA A 282 -6.21 6.55 -16.95
C ALA A 282 -7.19 6.14 -18.07
N GLY A 283 -8.49 6.23 -17.80
CA GLY A 283 -9.54 5.96 -18.78
C GLY A 283 -10.00 4.51 -18.85
N SER A 284 -9.84 3.73 -17.77
CA SER A 284 -10.52 2.45 -17.67
C SER A 284 -12.01 2.65 -17.39
N ASP A 285 -12.77 1.65 -17.80
CA ASP A 285 -14.22 1.60 -17.74
C ASP A 285 -14.75 0.66 -16.66
N ARG A 286 -13.87 0.24 -15.76
CA ARG A 286 -14.17 -0.74 -14.73
C ARG A 286 -13.37 -0.51 -13.48
N ILE A 287 -13.85 -1.08 -12.39
CA ILE A 287 -13.09 -1.18 -11.14
C ILE A 287 -13.12 -2.62 -10.62
N LYS A 288 -11.97 -3.11 -10.16
CA LYS A 288 -11.90 -4.42 -9.49
C LYS A 288 -12.34 -4.30 -8.04
N VAL A 289 -13.43 -4.98 -7.70
CA VAL A 289 -13.99 -4.99 -6.35
C VAL A 289 -13.50 -6.21 -5.60
N ARG A 290 -12.84 -6.00 -4.45
CA ARG A 290 -12.25 -7.04 -3.60
C ARG A 290 -12.90 -7.01 -2.22
N GLY A 291 -13.19 -8.18 -1.65
CA GLY A 291 -13.71 -8.28 -0.27
C GLY A 291 -15.20 -7.97 -0.08
N ALA A 292 -15.94 -7.82 -1.18
CA ALA A 292 -17.38 -7.58 -1.12
C ALA A 292 -18.13 -8.76 -0.50
N GLN A 293 -19.20 -8.45 0.22
CA GLN A 293 -20.21 -9.34 0.73
C GLN A 293 -21.57 -8.84 0.26
N ASN A 294 -22.55 -9.74 0.20
CA ASN A 294 -23.94 -9.33 -0.08
C ASN A 294 -24.39 -8.25 0.91
N GLY A 295 -24.84 -7.11 0.40
CA GLY A 295 -25.33 -5.98 1.20
C GLY A 295 -24.30 -4.88 1.46
N ASP A 296 -23.03 -5.07 1.09
CA ASP A 296 -22.05 -3.98 1.13
C ASP A 296 -22.39 -2.90 0.10
N ARG A 297 -21.80 -1.72 0.26
CA ARG A 297 -22.00 -0.59 -0.66
C ARG A 297 -20.71 -0.27 -1.40
N LEU A 298 -20.73 -0.45 -2.72
CA LEU A 298 -19.67 0.03 -3.62
C LEU A 298 -19.97 1.47 -4.00
N CYS A 299 -19.00 2.36 -3.80
CA CYS A 299 -19.07 3.75 -4.22
C CYS A 299 -17.88 4.10 -5.13
N VAL A 300 -18.13 4.92 -6.15
CA VAL A 300 -17.12 5.47 -7.05
C VAL A 300 -17.32 6.98 -7.11
N VAL A 301 -16.24 7.73 -6.88
CA VAL A 301 -16.20 9.20 -6.90
C VAL A 301 -15.19 9.62 -7.96
N ALA A 302 -15.60 10.47 -8.91
CA ALA A 302 -14.75 11.01 -9.95
C ALA A 302 -14.67 12.53 -9.86
N GLY A 303 -13.45 13.05 -9.81
CA GLY A 303 -13.18 14.49 -9.83
C GLY A 303 -12.71 14.92 -11.22
N ASP A 304 -13.60 15.50 -12.01
CA ASP A 304 -13.26 16.23 -13.26
C ASP A 304 -13.97 17.61 -13.19
N ALA A 305 -14.16 18.30 -14.31
CA ALA A 305 -14.93 19.53 -14.46
C ALA A 305 -16.35 19.42 -13.86
N VAL A 306 -16.94 18.22 -13.86
CA VAL A 306 -18.18 17.91 -13.14
C VAL A 306 -17.97 16.64 -12.34
N THR A 307 -18.16 16.71 -11.02
CA THR A 307 -18.07 15.54 -10.14
C THR A 307 -19.07 14.48 -10.59
N GLN A 308 -18.60 13.25 -10.75
CA GLN A 308 -19.46 12.09 -10.96
C GLN A 308 -19.41 11.19 -9.72
N LEU A 309 -20.58 10.74 -9.28
CA LEU A 309 -20.71 9.86 -8.11
C LEU A 309 -21.68 8.73 -8.42
N GLY A 310 -21.34 7.52 -8.00
CA GLY A 310 -22.29 6.42 -7.93
C GLY A 310 -22.07 5.63 -6.66
N CYS A 311 -23.15 5.17 -6.04
CA CYS A 311 -23.10 4.17 -4.99
C CYS A 311 -24.16 3.11 -5.26
N THR A 312 -23.83 1.84 -5.09
CA THR A 312 -24.76 0.72 -5.25
C THR A 312 -24.54 -0.33 -4.18
N THR A 313 -25.62 -0.98 -3.75
CA THR A 313 -25.55 -2.15 -2.88
C THR A 313 -25.13 -3.35 -3.72
N VAL A 314 -24.09 -4.07 -3.31
CA VAL A 314 -23.56 -5.21 -4.07
C VAL A 314 -24.21 -6.52 -3.61
N ASP A 315 -24.49 -7.36 -4.58
CA ASP A 315 -24.92 -8.74 -4.41
C ASP A 315 -24.17 -9.68 -5.37
N ALA A 316 -24.51 -10.96 -5.40
CA ALA A 316 -23.88 -11.94 -6.28
C ALA A 316 -24.09 -11.67 -7.79
N GLN A 317 -25.12 -10.92 -8.18
CA GLN A 317 -25.47 -10.63 -9.58
C GLN A 317 -24.99 -9.25 -10.05
N SER A 318 -24.52 -8.42 -9.13
CA SER A 318 -24.05 -7.07 -9.43
C SER A 318 -22.79 -7.10 -10.29
N THR A 319 -22.82 -6.47 -11.47
CA THR A 319 -21.69 -6.40 -12.41
C THR A 319 -21.35 -4.98 -12.85
N SER A 320 -22.07 -3.97 -12.36
CA SER A 320 -21.88 -2.60 -12.79
C SER A 320 -22.32 -1.60 -11.73
N ILE A 321 -21.81 -0.38 -11.82
CA ILE A 321 -22.23 0.76 -11.02
C ILE A 321 -22.64 1.91 -11.96
N ARG A 322 -23.74 2.58 -11.62
CA ARG A 322 -24.20 3.78 -12.35
C ARG A 322 -23.63 5.03 -11.71
N LEU A 323 -23.17 5.94 -12.55
CA LEU A 323 -22.59 7.21 -12.14
C LEU A 323 -23.51 8.36 -12.55
N TYR A 324 -23.66 9.32 -11.65
CA TYR A 324 -24.49 10.49 -11.82
C TYR A 324 -23.62 11.74 -11.74
N SER A 325 -23.83 12.67 -12.66
CA SER A 325 -23.25 14.01 -12.54
C SER A 325 -23.86 14.73 -11.34
N LEU A 326 -23.01 15.29 -10.49
CA LEU A 326 -23.38 16.11 -9.34
C LEU A 326 -22.81 17.53 -9.50
N PRO A 327 -23.47 18.40 -10.28
CA PRO A 327 -23.06 19.79 -10.42
C PRO A 327 -23.03 20.50 -9.06
N GLY A 328 -21.92 21.17 -8.74
CA GLY A 328 -21.77 21.92 -7.49
C GLY A 328 -21.47 21.07 -6.25
N TRP A 329 -21.21 19.76 -6.40
CA TRP A 329 -20.67 18.94 -5.32
C TRP A 329 -19.14 19.06 -5.30
N GLN A 330 -18.65 19.90 -4.38
CA GLN A 330 -17.23 20.15 -4.12
C GLN A 330 -17.07 20.45 -2.62
N PRO A 331 -17.25 19.45 -1.74
CA PRO A 331 -17.16 19.69 -0.32
C PRO A 331 -15.73 20.11 0.05
N GLU A 332 -15.60 21.27 0.70
CA GLU A 332 -14.35 21.64 1.36
C GLU A 332 -14.37 21.02 2.75
N ILE A 333 -13.47 20.08 3.03
CA ILE A 333 -13.39 19.38 4.31
C ILE A 333 -12.12 19.81 5.02
N GLU A 334 -12.26 20.45 6.18
CA GLU A 334 -11.17 20.79 7.08
C GLU A 334 -11.22 19.90 8.32
N VAL A 335 -10.09 19.28 8.65
CA VAL A 335 -9.92 18.45 9.84
C VAL A 335 -8.82 19.06 10.70
N SER A 336 -9.17 19.48 11.91
CA SER A 336 -8.21 20.08 12.86
C SER A 336 -8.14 19.28 14.17
N PRO A 337 -6.95 19.04 14.73
CA PRO A 337 -6.81 18.36 16.01
C PRO A 337 -7.25 19.29 17.15
N VAL A 338 -8.11 18.78 18.04
CA VAL A 338 -8.51 19.47 19.29
C VAL A 338 -7.74 18.87 20.47
N THR A 339 -7.67 17.54 20.52
CA THR A 339 -6.86 16.78 21.49
C THR A 339 -6.22 15.58 20.78
N SER A 340 -5.48 14.74 21.52
CA SER A 340 -4.95 13.47 20.98
C SER A 340 -6.04 12.47 20.58
N ARG A 341 -7.31 12.71 20.93
CA ARG A 341 -8.45 11.83 20.62
C ARG A 341 -9.65 12.56 20.02
N THR A 342 -9.59 13.87 19.82
CA THR A 342 -10.73 14.65 19.34
C THR A 342 -10.31 15.47 18.13
N LEU A 343 -11.08 15.34 17.05
CA LEU A 343 -10.93 16.08 15.81
C LEU A 343 -12.12 17.03 15.65
N ALA A 344 -11.87 18.29 15.29
CA ALA A 344 -12.92 19.19 14.82
C ALA A 344 -13.02 19.05 13.30
N ILE A 345 -14.22 18.71 12.83
CA ILE A 345 -14.54 18.56 11.42
C ILE A 345 -15.37 19.77 10.99
N THR A 346 -14.92 20.43 9.94
CA THR A 346 -15.64 21.50 9.26
C THR A 346 -15.87 21.10 7.82
N VAL A 347 -17.09 21.26 7.32
CA VAL A 347 -17.46 20.97 5.93
C VAL A 347 -18.21 22.15 5.33
N THR A 348 -17.72 22.67 4.21
CA THR A 348 -18.46 23.65 3.41
C THR A 348 -19.09 22.93 2.21
N GLN A 349 -20.41 22.78 2.22
CA GLN A 349 -21.18 22.16 1.13
C GLN A 349 -22.65 22.60 1.20
N SER A 350 -23.25 22.90 0.05
CA SER A 350 -24.70 23.11 -0.01
C SER A 350 -25.44 21.79 0.13
N VAL A 351 -26.37 21.76 1.10
CA VAL A 351 -27.20 20.59 1.44
C VAL A 351 -28.68 20.96 1.23
N GLN A 352 -29.49 20.04 0.72
CA GLN A 352 -30.92 20.31 0.51
C GLN A 352 -31.65 20.47 1.85
N ALA A 353 -32.70 21.30 1.86
CA ALA A 353 -33.50 21.51 3.07
C ALA A 353 -34.05 20.17 3.61
N GLY A 354 -33.82 19.92 4.91
CA GLY A 354 -34.25 18.69 5.59
C GLY A 354 -33.26 17.51 5.51
N GLN A 355 -32.13 17.67 4.81
CA GLN A 355 -31.05 16.68 4.85
C GLN A 355 -30.05 17.00 5.97
N ALA A 356 -29.49 15.96 6.57
CA ALA A 356 -28.44 16.05 7.57
C ALA A 356 -27.09 15.67 6.96
N LEU A 357 -26.02 16.34 7.38
CA LEU A 357 -24.66 16.00 6.98
C LEU A 357 -24.00 15.17 8.08
N HIS A 358 -23.67 13.93 7.76
CA HIS A 358 -22.98 13.03 8.68
C HIS A 358 -21.49 13.05 8.36
N ALA A 359 -20.66 13.13 9.39
CA ALA A 359 -19.23 12.92 9.29
C ALA A 359 -18.87 11.65 10.05
N GLN A 360 -18.12 10.77 9.40
CA GLN A 360 -17.68 9.51 9.96
C GLN A 360 -16.17 9.38 9.78
N LEU A 361 -15.49 8.90 10.82
CA LEU A 361 -14.07 8.64 10.75
C LEU A 361 -13.81 7.13 10.63
N LEU A 362 -13.23 6.76 9.50
CA LEU A 362 -12.90 5.37 9.15
C LEU A 362 -11.38 5.22 9.27
N PRO A 363 -10.86 4.50 10.28
CA PRO A 363 -9.42 4.38 10.47
C PRO A 363 -8.77 3.62 9.30
N ALA A 364 -7.78 4.24 8.68
CA ALA A 364 -7.00 3.62 7.60
C ALA A 364 -6.06 2.50 8.13
N TYR A 365 -5.59 2.64 9.37
CA TYR A 365 -4.69 1.74 10.08
C TYR A 365 -4.86 1.91 11.60
N GLY A 366 -4.28 1.02 12.39
CA GLY A 366 -4.40 1.00 13.85
C GLY A 366 -5.01 -0.31 14.34
N SER A 367 -4.91 -0.56 15.65
CA SER A 367 -5.49 -1.78 16.22
C SER A 367 -6.94 -1.86 15.80
N LEU A 368 -7.27 -2.92 15.04
CA LEU A 368 -8.53 -3.61 15.21
C LEU A 368 -8.80 -3.54 16.71
N THR A 369 -9.86 -2.87 17.14
CA THR A 369 -10.36 -3.16 18.48
C THR A 369 -10.32 -4.67 18.60
N GLN A 370 -9.68 -5.20 19.64
CA GLN A 370 -9.51 -6.65 19.81
C GLN A 370 -10.87 -7.39 19.81
N THR A 371 -11.96 -6.64 19.80
CA THR A 371 -13.32 -7.04 19.50
C THR A 371 -13.79 -6.46 18.15
N LEU A 372 -14.22 -7.35 17.25
CA LEU A 372 -15.20 -7.03 16.22
C LEU A 372 -16.57 -6.76 16.90
N PRO A 373 -17.41 -5.85 16.35
CA PRO A 373 -17.13 -5.00 15.19
C PRO A 373 -16.24 -3.81 15.52
N ILE A 374 -15.49 -3.35 14.50
CA ILE A 374 -14.81 -2.05 14.52
C ILE A 374 -15.92 -1.00 14.63
N VAL A 375 -15.88 -0.16 15.67
CA VAL A 375 -16.83 0.94 15.82
C VAL A 375 -16.21 2.19 15.21
N SER A 376 -16.75 2.66 14.10
CA SER A 376 -16.32 3.89 13.42
C SER A 376 -17.07 5.10 13.99
N PRO A 377 -16.39 6.02 14.71
CA PRO A 377 -17.05 7.19 15.28
C PRO A 377 -17.69 8.06 14.20
N TRP A 378 -18.88 8.56 14.46
CA TRP A 378 -19.58 9.50 13.57
C TRP A 378 -20.34 10.56 14.35
N ILE A 379 -20.72 11.64 13.66
CA ILE A 379 -21.54 12.72 14.19
C ILE A 379 -22.44 13.30 13.09
N VAL A 380 -23.58 13.88 13.50
CA VAL A 380 -24.35 14.82 12.67
C VAL A 380 -23.75 16.22 12.81
N LEU A 381 -23.13 16.73 11.75
CA LEU A 381 -22.59 18.09 11.74
C LEU A 381 -23.72 19.12 11.83
N GLN A 382 -23.45 20.22 12.54
CA GLN A 382 -24.42 21.30 12.74
C GLN A 382 -24.05 22.50 11.88
N PRO A 383 -25.02 23.24 11.30
CA PRO A 383 -24.75 24.51 10.65
C PRO A 383 -24.00 25.44 11.59
N ALA A 384 -22.93 26.07 11.11
CA ALA A 384 -22.05 26.89 11.92
C ALA A 384 -22.77 28.14 12.45
N ASP A 385 -23.56 28.80 11.59
CA ASP A 385 -24.50 29.87 11.92
C ASP A 385 -25.54 30.07 10.78
N PRO A 386 -26.62 30.84 11.01
CA PRO A 386 -27.61 31.14 9.98
C PRO A 386 -27.12 32.02 8.81
N ALA A 387 -26.00 32.73 8.96
CA ALA A 387 -25.41 33.56 7.91
C ALA A 387 -24.57 32.75 6.92
N HIS A 388 -24.11 31.56 7.32
CA HIS A 388 -23.33 30.62 6.52
C HIS A 388 -24.03 29.25 6.47
N PRO A 389 -25.20 29.14 5.82
CA PRO A 389 -26.01 27.92 5.82
C PRO A 389 -25.35 26.71 5.14
N ASN A 390 -24.25 26.93 4.40
CA ASN A 390 -23.46 25.90 3.75
C ASN A 390 -22.27 25.41 4.60
N LEU A 391 -21.99 26.05 5.74
CA LEU A 391 -20.87 25.71 6.60
C LEU A 391 -21.38 24.85 7.76
N PHE A 392 -20.85 23.64 7.89
CA PHE A 392 -21.22 22.67 8.92
C PHE A 392 -20.00 22.33 9.78
N ARG A 393 -20.18 22.15 11.09
CA ARG A 393 -19.09 21.79 12.00
C ARG A 393 -19.54 20.84 13.11
N GLY A 394 -18.59 20.06 13.63
CA GLY A 394 -18.81 19.19 14.77
C GLY A 394 -17.53 18.47 15.21
N PRO A 395 -17.35 18.22 16.53
CA PRO A 395 -16.23 17.42 17.01
C PRO A 395 -16.53 15.91 16.91
N ILE A 396 -15.55 15.11 16.50
CA ILE A 396 -15.58 13.64 16.56
C ILE A 396 -14.52 13.18 17.56
N THR A 397 -14.86 12.24 18.44
CA THR A 397 -13.93 11.66 19.42
C THR A 397 -13.68 10.18 19.11
N LEU A 398 -12.40 9.80 19.18
CA LEU A 398 -11.82 8.47 18.94
C LEU A 398 -11.88 7.54 20.15
#